data_AF-A0A316UFX6-F1
#
_entry.id   AF-A0A316UFX6-F1
#
_cell.length_a   1.000
_cell.length_b   1.000
_cell.length_c   1.000
_cell.angle_alpha   90.00
_cell.angle_beta   90.00
_cell.angle_gamma   90.00
#
_symmetry.space_group_name_H-M   'P 1'
#
loop_
_entity.id
_entity.type
_entity.pdbx_description
1 polymer ?
#
loop_
_entity_poly.entity_id
_entity_poly.type
_entity_poly.pdbx_seq_one_letter_code
_entity_poly.pdbx_strand_id
1 'polypeptide(L)'
;MVHADSALLPSTIRTKRDLYSHLQSSLASLLEGQTAWVTNLANASSLLHASLNDWRRRRADSEAGATEEEADSTRGKTLNWTGFYLLSGLFPTPRPALLSKGGKKVPTLVLGPFHGLPACQAIPSVPGKGVCADGSAVLPPRTVRVARTDDYPGHIACDSLSKSELVIPLVVPLSSLSEAHRHLVRQAASEDLKGTGAQDELIAWSGQDEGVEVILGVLDIDCVDEDGFDEVDQEGLEECVRIIVRSCAW
;
A
#
# COMPACT_ATOMS: atom_id res chain seq x y z
N MET A 1 8.17 -22.55 11.70
CA MET A 1 8.44 -21.36 12.52
C MET A 1 9.09 -20.36 11.59
N VAL A 2 8.43 -19.23 11.36
CA VAL A 2 8.92 -18.22 10.41
C VAL A 2 10.06 -17.48 11.09
N HIS A 3 11.23 -17.49 10.47
CA HIS A 3 12.48 -16.96 11.01
C HIS A 3 12.90 -15.74 10.19
N ALA A 4 13.80 -14.90 10.69
CA ALA A 4 14.30 -13.72 9.97
C ALA A 4 14.83 -14.07 8.55
N ASP A 5 15.27 -15.33 8.37
CA ASP A 5 15.74 -15.87 7.10
C ASP A 5 14.67 -15.93 6.00
N SER A 6 13.39 -15.76 6.33
CA SER A 6 12.30 -15.73 5.34
C SER A 6 12.38 -14.52 4.40
N ALA A 7 13.16 -13.50 4.74
CA ALA A 7 13.48 -12.39 3.84
C ALA A 7 14.75 -12.61 3.00
N LEU A 8 15.49 -13.70 3.22
CA LEU A 8 16.69 -14.01 2.43
C LEU A 8 16.30 -14.64 1.10
N LEU A 9 16.77 -14.04 0.01
CA LEU A 9 16.52 -14.59 -1.31
C LEU A 9 17.43 -15.80 -1.59
N PRO A 10 16.87 -16.96 -1.99
CA PRO A 10 17.66 -18.10 -2.44
C PRO A 10 18.51 -17.77 -3.67
N SER A 11 19.64 -18.47 -3.85
CA SER A 11 20.48 -18.30 -5.04
C SER A 11 19.80 -18.74 -6.35
N THR A 12 18.69 -19.48 -6.26
CA THR A 12 17.88 -19.92 -7.39
C THR A 12 17.03 -18.81 -8.01
N ILE A 13 16.86 -17.67 -7.33
CA ILE A 13 16.10 -16.52 -7.85
C ILE A 13 16.95 -15.78 -8.89
N ARG A 14 16.57 -15.88 -10.16
CA ARG A 14 17.36 -15.34 -11.30
C ARG A 14 16.72 -14.13 -11.93
N THR A 15 15.39 -14.08 -12.01
CA THR A 15 14.65 -12.97 -12.61
C THR A 15 13.82 -12.22 -11.58
N LYS A 16 13.37 -11.02 -11.94
CA LYS A 16 12.47 -10.22 -11.10
C LYS A 16 11.09 -10.88 -10.94
N ARG A 17 10.64 -11.64 -11.94
CA ARG A 17 9.42 -12.46 -11.82
C ARG A 17 9.62 -13.63 -10.84
N ASP A 18 10.79 -14.25 -10.80
CA ASP A 18 11.12 -15.26 -9.79
C ASP A 18 11.09 -14.65 -8.38
N LEU A 19 11.62 -13.43 -8.22
CA LEU A 19 11.59 -12.69 -6.96
C LEU A 19 10.14 -12.53 -6.46
N TYR A 20 9.25 -12.02 -7.30
CA TYR A 20 7.86 -11.80 -6.89
C TYR A 20 7.14 -13.13 -6.63
N SER A 21 7.36 -14.15 -7.44
CA SER A 21 6.79 -15.49 -7.23
C SER A 21 7.22 -16.08 -5.88
N HIS A 22 8.50 -15.89 -5.53
CA HIS A 22 9.05 -16.28 -4.24
C HIS A 22 8.47 -15.45 -3.09
N LEU A 23 8.43 -14.12 -3.23
CA LEU A 23 7.86 -13.21 -2.23
C LEU A 23 6.41 -13.55 -1.92
N GLN A 24 5.60 -13.77 -2.94
CA GLN A 24 4.17 -14.12 -2.81
C GLN A 24 4.00 -15.45 -2.07
N SER A 25 4.82 -16.46 -2.41
CA SER A 25 4.81 -17.75 -1.72
C SER A 25 5.23 -17.62 -0.26
N SER A 26 6.33 -16.92 0.00
CA SER A 26 6.84 -16.65 1.36
C SER A 26 5.84 -15.87 2.20
N LEU A 27 5.17 -14.88 1.61
CA LEU A 27 4.14 -14.08 2.24
C LEU A 27 2.90 -14.93 2.56
N ALA A 28 2.42 -15.74 1.62
CA ALA A 28 1.28 -16.64 1.84
C ALA A 28 1.56 -17.62 3.00
N SER A 29 2.76 -18.22 3.05
CA SER A 29 3.16 -19.10 4.15
C SER A 29 3.36 -18.36 5.47
N LEU A 30 3.92 -17.14 5.44
CA LEU A 30 4.14 -16.32 6.64
C LEU A 30 2.81 -15.90 7.29
N LEU A 31 1.79 -15.63 6.48
CA LEU A 31 0.48 -15.18 6.93
C LEU A 31 -0.53 -16.33 7.13
N GLU A 32 -0.15 -17.57 6.86
CA GLU A 32 -1.05 -18.72 6.94
C GLU A 32 -1.63 -18.88 8.37
N GLY A 33 -2.96 -18.91 8.46
CA GLY A 33 -3.69 -19.04 9.73
C GLY A 33 -3.63 -17.82 10.65
N GLN A 34 -2.96 -16.73 10.27
CA GLN A 34 -2.91 -15.48 11.02
C GLN A 34 -3.93 -14.49 10.47
N THR A 35 -4.84 -13.99 11.31
CA THR A 35 -5.89 -13.05 10.89
C THR A 35 -5.72 -11.64 11.45
N ALA A 36 -4.81 -11.44 12.40
CA ALA A 36 -4.58 -10.14 13.02
C ALA A 36 -3.89 -9.19 12.03
N TRP A 37 -4.65 -8.24 11.49
CA TRP A 37 -4.15 -7.32 10.46
C TRP A 37 -2.90 -6.56 10.89
N VAL A 38 -2.82 -6.09 12.15
CA VAL A 38 -1.63 -5.36 12.65
C VAL A 38 -0.37 -6.21 12.51
N THR A 39 -0.42 -7.48 12.94
CA THR A 39 0.70 -8.42 12.86
C THR A 39 1.04 -8.75 11.42
N ASN A 40 0.02 -9.00 10.58
CA ASN A 40 0.21 -9.35 9.18
C ASN A 40 0.83 -8.19 8.39
N LEU A 41 0.37 -6.96 8.58
CA LEU A 41 0.92 -5.76 7.94
C LEU A 41 2.35 -5.48 8.42
N ALA A 42 2.66 -5.70 9.71
CA ALA A 42 4.01 -5.55 10.24
C ALA A 42 4.99 -6.56 9.60
N ASN A 43 4.59 -7.83 9.52
CA ASN A 43 5.37 -8.87 8.86
C ASN A 43 5.52 -8.63 7.36
N ALA A 44 4.43 -8.24 6.69
CA ALA A 44 4.44 -7.96 5.26
C ALA A 44 5.35 -6.78 4.90
N SER A 45 5.23 -5.64 5.60
CA SER A 45 6.12 -4.50 5.38
C SER A 45 7.59 -4.86 5.59
N SER A 46 7.90 -5.68 6.61
CA SER A 46 9.27 -6.17 6.87
C SER A 46 9.79 -7.01 5.71
N LEU A 47 9.02 -8.03 5.31
CA LEU A 47 9.40 -8.97 4.27
C LEU A 47 9.61 -8.28 2.93
N LEU A 48 8.66 -7.42 2.53
CA LEU A 48 8.73 -6.67 1.28
C LEU A 48 9.95 -5.73 1.27
N HIS A 49 10.10 -4.91 2.31
CA HIS A 49 11.21 -3.96 2.41
C HIS A 49 12.57 -4.65 2.33
N ALA A 50 12.77 -5.70 3.13
CA ALA A 50 14.04 -6.40 3.19
C ALA A 50 14.37 -7.15 1.89
N SER A 51 13.40 -7.88 1.34
CA SER A 51 13.62 -8.73 0.15
C SER A 51 13.84 -7.91 -1.11
N LEU A 52 13.06 -6.83 -1.31
CA LEU A 52 13.21 -5.95 -2.47
C LEU A 52 14.56 -5.23 -2.44
N ASN A 53 14.99 -4.71 -1.28
CA ASN A 53 16.31 -4.10 -1.15
C ASN A 53 17.45 -5.14 -1.34
N ASP A 54 17.30 -6.36 -0.82
CA ASP A 54 18.27 -7.43 -1.05
C ASP A 54 18.41 -7.77 -2.55
N TRP A 55 17.29 -7.91 -3.27
CA TRP A 55 17.27 -8.11 -4.71
C TRP A 55 18.02 -6.99 -5.46
N ARG A 56 17.64 -5.74 -5.21
CA ARG A 56 18.20 -4.57 -5.91
C ARG A 56 19.69 -4.41 -5.67
N ARG A 57 20.17 -4.69 -4.45
CA ARG A 57 21.61 -4.72 -4.12
C ARG A 57 22.36 -5.84 -4.85
N ARG A 58 21.85 -7.08 -4.83
CA ARG A 58 22.48 -8.20 -5.54
C ARG A 58 22.61 -7.94 -7.03
N ARG A 59 21.62 -7.28 -7.64
CA ARG A 59 21.69 -6.86 -9.04
C ARG A 59 22.73 -5.77 -9.26
N ALA A 60 22.91 -4.84 -8.32
CA ALA A 60 23.92 -3.79 -8.40
C ALA A 60 25.34 -4.36 -8.53
N ASP A 61 25.64 -5.41 -7.76
CA ASP A 61 26.96 -6.05 -7.67
C ASP A 61 27.27 -7.03 -8.82
N SER A 62 26.25 -7.43 -9.59
CA SER A 62 26.42 -8.38 -10.71
C SER A 62 27.03 -7.66 -11.92
N GLU A 63 28.29 -7.94 -12.27
CA GLU A 63 29.08 -7.21 -13.30
C GLU A 63 28.32 -6.85 -14.59
N ALA A 64 28.69 -5.70 -15.18
CA ALA A 64 28.08 -5.03 -16.34
C ALA A 64 28.17 -5.77 -17.69
N GLY A 65 27.80 -7.05 -17.72
CA GLY A 65 27.80 -7.91 -18.91
C GLY A 65 26.50 -8.70 -19.11
N ALA A 66 25.45 -8.44 -18.34
CA ALA A 66 24.13 -9.01 -18.59
C ALA A 66 23.57 -8.43 -19.90
N THR A 67 23.18 -9.31 -20.82
CA THR A 67 22.55 -8.95 -22.10
C THR A 67 21.28 -8.13 -21.86
N GLU A 68 20.96 -7.20 -22.77
CA GLU A 68 19.85 -6.22 -22.66
C GLU A 68 18.47 -6.83 -22.29
N GLU A 69 18.25 -8.11 -22.54
CA GLU A 69 17.01 -8.85 -22.17
C GLU A 69 16.86 -9.13 -20.66
N GLU A 70 17.92 -9.00 -19.85
CA GLU A 70 17.91 -9.16 -18.38
C GLU A 70 18.06 -7.83 -17.62
N ALA A 71 17.83 -6.69 -18.29
CA ALA A 71 17.97 -5.37 -17.69
C ALA A 71 16.83 -5.06 -16.70
N ASP A 72 17.00 -5.43 -15.43
CA ASP A 72 16.16 -4.94 -14.34
C ASP A 72 16.41 -3.43 -14.15
N SER A 73 15.43 -2.62 -14.56
CA SER A 73 15.46 -1.16 -14.48
C SER A 73 15.62 -0.61 -13.05
N THR A 74 15.36 -1.45 -12.04
CA THR A 74 15.46 -1.10 -10.62
C THR A 74 16.77 -1.53 -9.96
N ARG A 75 17.69 -2.10 -10.75
CA ARG A 75 19.03 -2.48 -10.30
C ARG A 75 19.72 -1.34 -9.55
N GLY A 76 20.20 -1.63 -8.34
CA GLY A 76 20.94 -0.67 -7.51
C GLY A 76 20.11 0.46 -6.91
N LYS A 77 18.82 0.57 -7.24
CA LYS A 77 17.92 1.54 -6.62
C LYS A 77 17.56 1.12 -5.20
N THR A 78 17.36 2.07 -4.29
CA THR A 78 17.16 1.76 -2.87
C THR A 78 15.77 2.16 -2.40
N LEU A 79 15.03 1.22 -1.81
CA LEU A 79 13.78 1.53 -1.10
C LEU A 79 14.10 2.08 0.28
N ASN A 80 13.54 3.22 0.62
CA ASN A 80 13.71 3.86 1.94
C ASN A 80 12.47 3.71 2.82
N TRP A 81 11.31 3.42 2.24
CA TRP A 81 10.07 3.27 3.00
C TRP A 81 9.15 2.21 2.38
N THR A 82 8.46 1.46 3.23
CA THR A 82 7.50 0.42 2.83
C THR A 82 6.51 0.22 3.96
N GLY A 83 5.23 0.49 3.75
CA GLY A 83 4.28 0.44 4.84
C GLY A 83 2.85 0.68 4.42
N PHE A 84 1.97 0.75 5.41
CA PHE A 84 0.54 0.85 5.17
C PHE A 84 -0.01 2.14 5.75
N TYR A 85 -0.96 2.70 5.02
CA TYR A 85 -1.85 3.74 5.49
C TYR A 85 -3.27 3.21 5.44
N LEU A 86 -3.99 3.21 6.56
CA LEU A 86 -5.33 2.66 6.66
C LEU A 86 -6.35 3.75 6.94
N LEU A 87 -7.53 3.65 6.36
CA LEU A 87 -8.60 4.60 6.63
C LEU A 87 -8.98 4.55 8.11
N SER A 88 -9.07 5.74 8.71
CA SER A 88 -9.35 5.95 10.15
C SER A 88 -10.61 5.25 10.67
N GLY A 89 -11.53 4.86 9.78
CA GLY A 89 -12.69 4.04 10.11
C GLY A 89 -12.34 2.69 10.75
N LEU A 90 -11.18 2.12 10.40
CA LEU A 90 -10.69 0.82 10.83
C LEU A 90 -9.97 0.82 12.19
N PHE A 91 -9.64 2.00 12.72
CA PHE A 91 -8.94 2.10 14.00
C PHE A 91 -9.92 2.11 15.19
N PRO A 92 -9.51 1.54 16.35
CA PRO A 92 -10.33 1.53 17.56
C PRO A 92 -10.73 2.93 18.03
N THR A 93 -11.86 3.01 18.73
CA THR A 93 -12.29 4.22 19.44
C THR A 93 -11.70 4.29 20.85
N PRO A 94 -11.38 5.48 21.39
CA PRO A 94 -11.55 6.80 20.78
C PRO A 94 -10.52 7.05 19.67
N ARG A 95 -10.99 7.60 18.55
CA ARG A 95 -10.11 7.90 17.41
C ARG A 95 -9.25 9.14 17.70
N PRO A 96 -8.00 9.20 17.21
CA PRO A 96 -7.11 10.33 17.46
C PRO A 96 -7.72 11.68 17.05
N ALA A 97 -7.49 12.72 17.85
CA ALA A 97 -7.93 14.10 17.55
C ALA A 97 -7.32 14.67 16.26
N LEU A 98 -6.25 14.04 15.75
CA LEU A 98 -5.65 14.32 14.43
C LEU A 98 -6.66 14.23 13.27
N LEU A 99 -7.80 13.56 13.48
CA LEU A 99 -8.83 13.30 12.47
C LEU A 99 -9.97 14.34 12.46
N SER A 100 -9.96 15.32 13.36
CA SER A 100 -11.08 16.26 13.55
C SER A 100 -10.68 17.72 13.30
N LYS A 101 -10.27 18.06 12.07
CA LYS A 101 -10.02 19.47 11.72
C LYS A 101 -11.35 20.20 11.45
N GLY A 102 -11.81 21.00 12.42
CA GLY A 102 -12.95 21.91 12.26
C GLY A 102 -14.33 21.25 12.35
N GLY A 103 -14.47 20.12 13.04
CA GLY A 103 -15.76 19.45 13.28
C GLY A 103 -16.35 18.70 12.08
N LYS A 104 -15.70 18.75 10.91
CA LYS A 104 -16.05 17.92 9.74
C LYS A 104 -15.26 16.62 9.77
N LYS A 105 -15.95 15.48 9.58
CA LYS A 105 -15.31 14.17 9.41
C LYS A 105 -14.82 14.06 7.97
N VAL A 106 -13.51 14.09 7.76
CA VAL A 106 -12.91 13.86 6.43
C VAL A 106 -12.31 12.45 6.45
N PRO A 107 -12.56 11.60 5.43
CA PRO A 107 -11.84 10.35 5.27
C PRO A 107 -10.34 10.62 5.35
N THR A 108 -9.66 9.96 6.27
CA THR A 108 -8.26 10.22 6.56
C THR A 108 -7.56 8.88 6.70
N LEU A 109 -6.48 8.72 5.95
CA LEU A 109 -5.51 7.66 6.09
C LEU A 109 -4.69 7.91 7.36
N VAL A 110 -4.50 6.87 8.16
CA VAL A 110 -3.73 6.86 9.38
C VAL A 110 -2.61 5.85 9.23
N LEU A 111 -1.42 6.22 9.68
CA LEU A 111 -0.23 5.39 9.59
C LEU A 111 -0.46 4.03 10.28
N GLY A 112 -0.31 2.96 9.51
CA GLY A 112 -0.27 1.58 9.97
C GLY A 112 1.16 1.08 10.14
N PRO A 113 1.37 -0.25 10.24
CA PRO A 113 2.71 -0.82 10.32
C PRO A 113 3.55 -0.50 9.08
N PHE A 114 4.84 -0.21 9.29
CA PHE A 114 5.76 0.19 8.22
C PHE A 114 7.21 -0.17 8.59
N HIS A 115 8.09 -0.10 7.59
CA HIS A 115 9.54 -0.14 7.70
C HIS A 115 10.14 1.09 7.00
N GLY A 116 10.98 1.84 7.71
CA GLY A 116 11.59 3.08 7.23
C GLY A 116 11.75 4.12 8.35
N LEU A 117 12.01 5.37 7.96
CA LEU A 117 12.03 6.51 8.87
C LEU A 117 10.61 6.90 9.35
N PRO A 118 10.49 7.64 10.47
CA PRO A 118 9.18 8.11 10.94
C PRO A 118 8.44 8.93 9.88
N ALA A 119 7.21 8.52 9.56
CA ALA A 119 6.41 9.12 8.50
C ALA A 119 5.25 9.99 9.02
N CYS A 120 4.56 10.65 8.09
CA CYS A 120 3.34 11.41 8.38
C CYS A 120 2.28 10.51 9.04
N GLN A 121 1.70 10.92 10.17
CA GLN A 121 0.75 10.07 10.91
C GLN A 121 -0.67 10.06 10.33
N ALA A 122 -1.04 11.12 9.60
CA ALA A 122 -2.38 11.30 9.05
C ALA A 122 -2.32 12.00 7.70
N ILE A 123 -2.99 11.42 6.70
CA ILE A 123 -3.08 11.94 5.32
C ILE A 123 -4.56 12.06 4.96
N PRO A 124 -5.08 13.26 4.63
CA PRO A 124 -6.44 13.39 4.15
C PRO A 124 -6.65 12.58 2.88
N SER A 125 -7.60 11.64 2.88
CA SER A 125 -7.95 10.80 1.73
C SER A 125 -8.87 11.58 0.80
N VAL A 126 -8.32 12.56 0.10
CA VAL A 126 -9.03 13.46 -0.82
C VAL A 126 -8.26 13.51 -2.14
N PRO A 127 -8.92 13.40 -3.32
CA PRO A 127 -8.22 13.46 -4.60
C PRO A 127 -7.39 14.75 -4.77
N GLY A 128 -6.21 14.62 -5.36
CA GLY A 128 -5.23 15.68 -5.58
C GLY A 128 -4.47 16.12 -4.33
N LYS A 129 -4.52 15.35 -3.24
CA LYS A 129 -3.79 15.64 -1.98
C LYS A 129 -2.57 14.75 -1.76
N GLY A 130 -1.99 14.23 -2.84
CA GLY A 130 -0.80 13.40 -2.83
C GLY A 130 -1.10 11.97 -3.26
N VAL A 131 -0.03 11.20 -3.49
CA VAL A 131 -0.09 9.88 -4.14
C VAL A 131 -0.91 8.89 -3.31
N CYS A 132 -0.63 8.77 -2.00
CA CYS A 132 -1.41 7.96 -1.08
C CYS A 132 -2.91 8.33 -1.06
N ALA A 133 -3.22 9.63 -1.08
CA ALA A 133 -4.60 10.11 -1.09
C ALA A 133 -5.31 9.78 -2.42
N ASP A 134 -4.59 9.88 -3.55
CA ASP A 134 -5.13 9.51 -4.86
C ASP A 134 -5.36 8.01 -5.00
N GLY A 135 -4.49 7.19 -4.39
CA GLY A 135 -4.69 5.74 -4.29
C GLY A 135 -5.86 5.34 -3.39
N SER A 136 -6.20 6.15 -2.38
CA SER A 136 -7.27 5.81 -1.44
C SER A 136 -8.63 6.49 -1.71
N ALA A 137 -8.66 7.53 -2.54
CA ALA A 137 -9.84 8.39 -2.70
C ALA A 137 -10.48 8.36 -4.10
N VAL A 138 -9.86 7.69 -5.08
CA VAL A 138 -10.35 7.62 -6.47
C VAL A 138 -10.94 6.24 -6.76
N LEU A 139 -12.12 6.21 -7.38
CA LEU A 139 -12.74 5.01 -7.93
C LEU A 139 -12.81 5.05 -9.47
N PRO A 140 -12.64 3.92 -10.17
CA PRO A 140 -12.29 2.59 -9.62
C PRO A 140 -10.88 2.56 -8.98
N PRO A 141 -10.64 1.68 -7.98
CA PRO A 141 -9.35 1.62 -7.30
C PRO A 141 -8.26 1.31 -8.31
N ARG A 142 -7.19 2.10 -8.26
CA ARG A 142 -6.04 1.95 -9.17
C ARG A 142 -4.75 2.15 -8.43
N THR A 143 -3.76 1.35 -8.79
CA THR A 143 -2.37 1.58 -8.38
C THR A 143 -1.86 2.90 -8.96
N VAL A 144 -1.16 3.68 -8.15
CA VAL A 144 -0.53 4.94 -8.55
C VAL A 144 0.98 4.74 -8.51
N ARG A 145 1.62 4.72 -9.69
CA ARG A 145 3.07 4.60 -9.84
C ARG A 145 3.65 5.94 -10.29
N VAL A 146 4.50 6.52 -9.47
CA VAL A 146 5.09 7.85 -9.67
C VAL A 146 6.59 7.71 -9.88
N ALA A 147 7.04 8.02 -11.09
CA ALA A 147 8.45 7.99 -11.46
C ALA A 147 9.29 9.08 -10.77
N ARG A 148 8.68 10.24 -10.53
CA ARG A 148 9.31 11.44 -9.95
C ARG A 148 8.32 12.12 -9.01
N THR A 149 8.55 12.03 -7.71
CA THR A 149 7.67 12.60 -6.67
C THR A 149 7.65 14.13 -6.72
N ASP A 150 8.79 14.76 -7.02
CA ASP A 150 8.92 16.23 -7.17
C ASP A 150 7.98 16.81 -8.23
N ASP A 151 7.63 16.02 -9.25
CA ASP A 151 6.75 16.45 -10.34
C ASP A 151 5.26 16.16 -10.04
N TYR A 152 4.97 15.46 -8.93
CA TYR A 152 3.62 15.05 -8.58
C TYR A 152 2.87 16.15 -7.80
N PRO A 153 1.75 16.69 -8.31
CA PRO A 153 1.02 17.76 -7.65
C PRO A 153 0.51 17.36 -6.26
N GLY A 154 0.81 18.19 -5.25
CA GLY A 154 0.32 17.97 -3.89
C GLY A 154 0.97 16.79 -3.17
N HIS A 155 2.16 16.34 -3.61
CA HIS A 155 2.92 15.29 -2.94
C HIS A 155 3.10 15.56 -1.44
N ILE A 156 2.86 14.53 -0.63
CA ILE A 156 3.09 14.52 0.82
C ILE A 156 4.15 13.47 1.06
N ALA A 157 5.39 13.89 1.25
CA ALA A 157 6.50 12.96 1.46
C ALA A 157 6.40 12.26 2.83
N CYS A 158 6.49 10.92 2.81
CA CYS A 158 6.70 10.09 4.00
C CYS A 158 8.15 10.20 4.51
N ASP A 159 9.10 10.29 3.58
CA ASP A 159 10.52 10.55 3.79
C ASP A 159 10.99 11.59 2.75
N SER A 160 11.77 12.59 3.17
CA SER A 160 12.25 13.66 2.27
C SER A 160 13.28 13.19 1.25
N LEU A 161 13.81 11.98 1.39
CA LEU A 161 14.71 11.38 0.41
C LEU A 161 13.96 10.66 -0.74
N SER A 162 12.66 10.43 -0.61
CA SER A 162 11.85 9.73 -1.61
C SER A 162 11.76 10.50 -2.93
N LYS A 163 12.18 9.87 -4.03
CA LYS A 163 12.13 10.43 -5.39
C LYS A 163 11.16 9.71 -6.31
N SER A 164 10.76 8.49 -5.98
CA SER A 164 9.68 7.78 -6.67
C SER A 164 8.85 6.99 -5.66
N GLU A 165 7.60 6.73 -6.00
CA GLU A 165 6.60 6.17 -5.08
C GLU A 165 5.67 5.20 -5.83
N LEU A 166 5.29 4.10 -5.18
CA LEU A 166 4.30 3.15 -5.69
C LEU A 166 3.25 2.89 -4.61
N VAL A 167 2.03 3.33 -4.88
CA VAL A 167 0.88 3.22 -3.97
C VAL A 167 -0.13 2.24 -4.52
N ILE A 168 -0.44 1.19 -3.75
CA ILE A 168 -1.36 0.12 -4.14
C ILE A 168 -2.55 0.10 -3.17
N PRO A 169 -3.79 0.28 -3.64
CA PRO A 169 -4.98 0.23 -2.79
C PRO A 169 -5.20 -1.15 -2.16
N LEU A 170 -5.56 -1.18 -0.87
CA LEU A 170 -6.03 -2.37 -0.18
C LEU A 170 -7.54 -2.46 -0.39
N VAL A 171 -7.99 -3.44 -1.18
CA VAL A 171 -9.39 -3.55 -1.60
C VAL A 171 -10.00 -4.86 -1.11
N VAL A 172 -11.19 -4.77 -0.52
CA VAL A 172 -11.98 -5.93 -0.11
C VAL A 172 -13.42 -5.86 -0.62
N PRO A 173 -14.10 -6.99 -0.83
CA PRO A 173 -15.56 -6.98 -0.96
C PRO A 173 -16.21 -6.41 0.30
N LEU A 174 -17.26 -5.60 0.15
CA LEU A 174 -18.04 -5.08 1.28
C LEU A 174 -18.53 -6.20 2.21
N SER A 175 -18.84 -7.38 1.65
CA SER A 175 -19.30 -8.55 2.38
C SER A 175 -18.26 -9.14 3.33
N SER A 176 -16.95 -8.92 3.11
CA SER A 176 -15.90 -9.46 3.98
C SER A 176 -15.64 -8.59 5.23
N LEU A 177 -16.18 -7.38 5.28
CA LEU A 177 -16.07 -6.51 6.45
C LEU A 177 -16.96 -6.98 7.59
N SER A 178 -16.54 -6.78 8.83
CA SER A 178 -17.42 -6.97 10.01
C SER A 178 -18.72 -6.14 9.92
N GLU A 179 -19.77 -6.55 10.63
CA GLU A 179 -21.05 -5.81 10.62
C GLU A 179 -20.88 -4.36 11.12
N ALA A 180 -20.05 -4.16 12.14
CA ALA A 180 -19.70 -2.83 12.64
C ALA A 180 -19.02 -1.98 11.56
N HIS A 181 -18.08 -2.56 10.80
CA HIS A 181 -17.41 -1.87 9.70
C HIS A 181 -18.36 -1.59 8.54
N ARG A 182 -19.20 -2.54 8.13
CA ARG A 182 -20.24 -2.31 7.13
C ARG A 182 -21.21 -1.20 7.54
N HIS A 183 -21.57 -1.12 8.82
CA HIS A 183 -22.41 -0.04 9.33
C HIS A 183 -21.72 1.32 9.21
N LEU A 184 -20.44 1.42 9.57
CA LEU A 184 -19.65 2.65 9.43
C LEU A 184 -19.51 3.08 7.96
N VAL A 185 -19.24 2.14 7.07
CA VAL A 185 -19.14 2.36 5.61
C VAL A 185 -20.47 2.91 5.07
N ARG A 186 -21.60 2.29 5.44
CA ARG A 186 -22.95 2.74 5.05
C ARG A 186 -23.32 4.10 5.65
N GLN A 187 -22.91 4.38 6.89
CA GLN A 187 -23.16 5.67 7.53
C GLN A 187 -22.40 6.79 6.80
N ALA A 188 -21.11 6.58 6.49
CA ALA A 188 -20.31 7.54 5.74
C ALA A 188 -20.94 7.85 4.36
N ALA A 189 -21.38 6.81 3.64
CA ALA A 189 -22.11 6.96 2.38
C ALA A 189 -23.38 7.82 2.50
N SER A 190 -24.10 7.73 3.63
CA SER A 190 -25.34 8.49 3.86
C SER A 190 -25.13 9.94 4.31
N GLU A 191 -23.99 10.23 4.97
CA GLU A 191 -23.63 11.57 5.45
C GLU A 191 -23.10 12.46 4.30
N ASP A 192 -22.35 11.89 3.34
CA ASP A 192 -21.75 12.64 2.22
C ASP A 192 -22.73 13.03 1.09
N LEU A 193 -23.90 12.37 1.00
CA LEU A 193 -24.94 12.66 -0.01
C LEU A 193 -25.80 13.90 0.32
N LYS A 194 -25.61 14.54 1.48
CA LYS A 194 -26.31 15.78 1.85
C LYS A 194 -25.47 17.01 1.50
N GLY A 195 -25.56 17.46 0.25
CA GLY A 195 -25.34 18.87 -0.10
C GLY A 195 -24.20 19.20 -1.06
N THR A 196 -23.60 18.24 -1.77
CA THR A 196 -22.68 18.55 -2.86
C THR A 196 -23.28 18.10 -4.18
N GLY A 197 -23.52 19.03 -5.11
CA GLY A 197 -23.96 18.74 -6.48
C GLY A 197 -22.91 18.05 -7.34
N ALA A 198 -21.98 17.34 -6.72
CA ALA A 198 -20.94 16.53 -7.36
C ALA A 198 -21.30 15.07 -7.10
N GLN A 199 -22.26 14.57 -7.87
CA GLN A 199 -22.80 13.22 -7.74
C GLN A 199 -21.80 12.12 -8.12
N ASP A 200 -20.69 12.46 -8.80
CA ASP A 200 -19.87 11.46 -9.50
C ASP A 200 -18.41 11.29 -9.02
N GLU A 201 -17.88 12.09 -8.08
CA GLU A 201 -16.43 12.08 -7.79
C GLU A 201 -16.03 11.82 -6.32
N LEU A 202 -16.98 11.62 -5.41
CA LEU A 202 -16.71 11.36 -3.99
C LEU A 202 -17.51 10.16 -3.48
N ILE A 203 -17.50 9.04 -4.23
CA ILE A 203 -17.96 7.75 -3.72
C ILE A 203 -16.84 7.14 -2.88
N ALA A 204 -16.51 7.76 -1.75
CA ALA A 204 -15.42 7.26 -0.90
C ALA A 204 -15.81 5.99 -0.11
N TRP A 205 -17.10 5.65 -0.02
CA TRP A 205 -17.56 4.55 0.87
C TRP A 205 -18.85 3.84 0.43
N SER A 206 -19.52 4.23 -0.67
CA SER A 206 -20.90 3.75 -0.91
C SER A 206 -20.98 2.50 -1.78
N GLY A 207 -20.86 1.33 -1.14
CA GLY A 207 -21.44 0.09 -1.64
C GLY A 207 -22.82 -0.14 -1.04
N GLN A 208 -23.87 -0.12 -1.87
CA GLN A 208 -25.21 -0.58 -1.47
C GLN A 208 -25.38 -2.09 -1.73
N ASP A 209 -24.53 -2.70 -2.57
CA ASP A 209 -24.61 -4.09 -3.00
C ASP A 209 -23.41 -4.94 -2.52
N GLU A 210 -23.62 -6.25 -2.30
CA GLU A 210 -22.63 -7.17 -1.73
C GLU A 210 -21.39 -7.42 -2.62
N GLY A 211 -21.46 -7.09 -3.91
CA GLY A 211 -20.37 -7.19 -4.87
C GLY A 211 -19.48 -5.94 -4.97
N VAL A 212 -19.73 -4.91 -4.16
CA VAL A 212 -18.97 -3.66 -4.22
C VAL A 212 -17.64 -3.79 -3.49
N GLU A 213 -16.58 -3.33 -4.15
CA GLU A 213 -15.24 -3.21 -3.60
C GLU A 213 -15.12 -1.98 -2.69
N VAL A 214 -14.49 -2.15 -1.53
CA VAL A 214 -14.22 -1.12 -0.53
C VAL A 214 -12.71 -0.97 -0.40
N ILE A 215 -12.23 0.27 -0.49
CA ILE A 215 -10.85 0.61 -0.18
C ILE A 215 -10.71 0.70 1.34
N LEU A 216 -9.72 0.00 1.90
CA LEU A 216 -9.37 0.00 3.32
C LEU A 216 -8.22 0.96 3.64
N GLY A 217 -7.42 1.27 2.64
CA GLY A 217 -6.16 1.96 2.78
C GLY A 217 -5.28 1.73 1.56
N VAL A 218 -3.99 1.98 1.72
CA VAL A 218 -2.97 1.78 0.69
C VAL A 218 -1.72 1.13 1.29
N LEU A 219 -1.05 0.30 0.50
CA LEU A 219 0.37 -0.01 0.63
C LEU A 219 1.11 1.11 -0.06
N ASP A 220 2.05 1.72 0.63
CA ASP A 220 2.91 2.78 0.12
C ASP A 220 4.37 2.33 0.20
N ILE A 221 5.11 2.58 -0.87
CA ILE A 221 6.51 2.16 -1.04
C ILE A 221 7.26 3.28 -1.75
N ASP A 222 8.28 3.80 -1.05
CA ASP A 222 9.14 4.85 -1.54
C ASP A 222 10.52 4.32 -1.96
N CYS A 223 11.10 5.01 -2.94
CA CYS A 223 12.46 4.79 -3.39
C CYS A 223 13.24 6.12 -3.43
N VAL A 224 14.50 6.10 -3.01
CA VAL A 224 15.39 7.28 -3.02
C VAL A 224 15.84 7.69 -4.42
N ASP A 225 15.57 6.84 -5.39
CA ASP A 225 15.90 7.00 -6.80
C ASP A 225 14.63 7.27 -7.59
N GLU A 226 14.76 8.03 -8.68
CA GLU A 226 13.69 8.21 -9.66
C GLU A 226 13.47 6.92 -10.44
N ASP A 227 12.28 6.75 -11.03
CA ASP A 227 11.90 5.55 -11.77
C ASP A 227 12.13 4.25 -10.96
N GLY A 228 11.93 4.31 -9.64
CA GLY A 228 12.24 3.23 -8.70
C GLY A 228 11.39 1.97 -8.85
N PHE A 229 10.41 1.98 -9.74
CA PHE A 229 9.44 0.92 -9.93
C PHE A 229 9.08 0.77 -11.42
N ASP A 230 8.94 -0.47 -11.87
CA ASP A 230 8.47 -0.81 -13.22
C ASP A 230 7.14 -1.59 -13.19
N GLU A 231 6.73 -2.14 -14.33
CA GLU A 231 5.47 -2.87 -14.47
C GLU A 231 5.51 -4.21 -13.75
N VAL A 232 6.69 -4.86 -13.70
CA VAL A 232 6.86 -6.12 -12.98
C VAL A 232 6.74 -5.89 -11.48
N ASP A 233 7.26 -4.76 -10.96
CA ASP A 233 7.04 -4.37 -9.57
C ASP A 233 5.56 -4.20 -9.25
N GLN A 234 4.86 -3.43 -10.09
CA GLN A 234 3.45 -3.16 -9.89
C GLN A 234 2.62 -4.46 -9.88
N GLU A 235 2.73 -5.30 -10.92
CA GLU A 235 2.02 -6.59 -10.99
C GLU A 235 2.32 -7.48 -9.78
N GLY A 236 3.62 -7.58 -9.43
CA GLY A 236 4.09 -8.44 -8.36
C GLY A 236 3.59 -8.01 -6.98
N LEU A 237 3.56 -6.70 -6.72
CA LEU A 237 3.13 -6.12 -5.45
C LEU A 237 1.61 -6.07 -5.32
N GLU A 238 0.87 -5.88 -6.41
CA GLU A 238 -0.60 -6.00 -6.43
C GLU A 238 -1.04 -7.41 -5.99
N GLU A 239 -0.34 -8.46 -6.44
CA GLU A 239 -0.55 -9.84 -5.96
C GLU A 239 -0.22 -9.97 -4.46
N CYS A 240 0.90 -9.42 -4.00
CA CYS A 240 1.27 -9.41 -2.59
C CYS A 240 0.18 -8.75 -1.72
N VAL A 241 -0.35 -7.59 -2.13
CA VAL A 241 -1.44 -6.90 -1.43
C VAL A 241 -2.68 -7.79 -1.37
N ARG A 242 -3.01 -8.49 -2.47
CA ARG A 242 -4.16 -9.40 -2.48
C ARG A 242 -4.01 -10.56 -1.50
N ILE A 243 -2.81 -11.11 -1.37
CA ILE A 243 -2.50 -12.15 -0.37
C ILE A 243 -2.68 -11.59 1.03
N ILE A 244 -2.07 -10.44 1.33
CA ILE A 244 -2.15 -9.77 2.64
C ILE A 244 -3.60 -9.51 3.04
N VAL A 245 -4.37 -8.90 2.14
CA VAL A 245 -5.74 -8.50 2.40
C VAL A 245 -6.62 -9.72 2.67
N ARG A 246 -6.46 -10.81 1.91
CA ARG A 246 -7.21 -12.06 2.09
C ARG A 246 -6.86 -12.79 3.39
N SER A 247 -5.63 -12.64 3.87
CA SER A 247 -5.20 -13.24 5.14
C SER A 247 -5.68 -12.48 6.37
N CYS A 248 -6.14 -11.23 6.25
CA CYS A 248 -6.52 -10.41 7.39
C CYS A 248 -8.03 -10.47 7.69
N ALA A 249 -8.39 -10.41 8.97
CA ALA A 249 -9.75 -10.12 9.41
C ALA A 249 -9.91 -8.60 9.57
N TRP A 250 -10.78 -8.01 8.74
CA TRP A 250 -11.03 -6.57 8.65
C TRP A 250 -12.29 -6.14 9.39
#